data_AF-A0A2N5XIT0-F1
#
_entry.id   AF-A0A2N5XIT0-F1
#
_cell.length_a   1.000
_cell.length_b   1.000
_cell.length_c   1.000
_cell.angle_alpha   90.00
_cell.angle_beta   90.00
_cell.angle_gamma   90.00
#
_symmetry.space_group_name_H-M   'P 1'
#
loop_
_entity.id
_entity.type
_entity.pdbx_description
1 polymer ?
#
loop_
_entity_poly.entity_id
_entity_poly.type
_entity_poly.pdbx_seq_one_letter_code
_entity_poly.pdbx_strand_id
1 'polypeptide(L)'
;MKWLAPLAALGLLALWIPTTDAWVAVRAQMRAASWEKEEPRGPDNITPRMEAVRDAVKKEFGIKGDLGCYREDGGIAGGGEHPLGRACDVMLVDAGRKATGEDLELGRRIVAWVRENADEYGIWYVIHEQRIWSSRWPLKGNAPMEDRGSNTLNHYDHVHISVY
;
A
#
# COMPACT_ATOMS: atom_id res chain seq x y z
N MET A 1 9.63 -61.18 -33.15
CA MET A 1 10.73 -60.33 -32.66
C MET A 1 10.36 -58.87 -32.96
N LYS A 2 9.69 -58.19 -32.02
CA LYS A 2 9.31 -56.77 -32.17
C LYS A 2 10.30 -55.95 -31.36
N TRP A 3 11.04 -55.09 -32.05
CA TRP A 3 11.97 -54.13 -31.46
C TRP A 3 11.17 -52.98 -30.85
N LEU A 4 11.33 -52.74 -29.54
CA LEU A 4 10.88 -51.52 -28.88
C LEU A 4 12.02 -50.49 -28.97
N ALA A 5 11.76 -49.35 -29.59
CA ALA A 5 12.63 -48.17 -29.47
C ALA A 5 12.27 -47.43 -28.17
N PRO A 6 13.24 -46.85 -27.44
CA PRO A 6 12.94 -46.11 -26.22
C PRO A 6 12.37 -44.73 -26.56
N LEU A 7 11.29 -44.34 -25.89
CA LEU A 7 10.81 -42.97 -25.85
C LEU A 7 11.83 -42.12 -25.10
N ALA A 8 12.41 -41.13 -25.79
CA ALA A 8 13.22 -40.11 -25.16
C ALA A 8 12.34 -39.24 -24.25
N ALA A 9 12.73 -39.11 -22.98
CA ALA A 9 12.10 -38.21 -22.04
C ALA A 9 12.33 -36.76 -22.47
N LEU A 10 11.27 -36.08 -22.90
CA LEU A 10 11.25 -34.62 -23.02
C LEU A 10 11.25 -34.04 -21.61
N GLY A 11 12.38 -33.47 -21.20
CA GLY A 11 12.49 -32.72 -19.96
C GLY A 11 11.50 -31.55 -19.97
N LEU A 12 10.63 -31.47 -18.97
CA LEU A 12 9.82 -30.29 -18.72
C LEU A 12 10.78 -29.13 -18.41
N LEU A 13 10.89 -28.17 -19.33
CA LEU A 13 11.31 -26.82 -19.01
C LEU A 13 10.33 -26.28 -17.97
N ALA A 14 10.75 -26.22 -16.71
CA ALA A 14 10.05 -25.47 -15.69
C ALA A 14 9.99 -24.01 -16.17
N LEU A 15 8.82 -23.57 -16.63
CA LEU A 15 8.56 -22.15 -16.77
C LEU A 15 8.75 -21.55 -15.38
N TRP A 16 9.75 -20.68 -15.24
CA TRP A 16 9.85 -19.80 -14.08
C TRP A 16 8.66 -18.85 -14.14
N ILE A 17 7.53 -19.27 -13.55
CA ILE A 17 6.41 -18.39 -13.29
C ILE A 17 6.87 -17.52 -12.11
N PRO A 18 7.06 -16.20 -12.30
CA PRO A 18 7.31 -15.30 -11.19
C PRO A 18 6.25 -15.54 -10.12
N THR A 19 6.65 -15.57 -8.85
CA THR A 19 5.69 -15.63 -7.74
C THR A 19 4.63 -14.55 -7.91
N THR A 20 3.43 -14.78 -7.37
CA THR A 20 2.31 -13.80 -7.39
C THR A 20 2.80 -12.38 -7.06
N ASP A 21 3.73 -12.27 -6.13
CA ASP A 21 4.32 -11.01 -5.66
C ASP A 21 5.11 -10.26 -6.73
N ALA A 22 5.85 -10.97 -7.58
CA ALA A 22 6.61 -10.35 -8.67
C ALA A 22 5.69 -9.80 -9.76
N TRP A 23 4.60 -10.51 -10.06
CA TRP A 23 3.58 -10.02 -11.00
C TRP A 23 2.80 -8.82 -10.47
N VAL A 24 2.44 -8.82 -9.19
CA VAL A 24 1.82 -7.67 -8.51
C VAL A 24 2.75 -6.45 -8.61
N ALA A 25 4.03 -6.62 -8.28
CA ALA A 25 5.02 -5.55 -8.35
C ALA A 25 5.16 -4.99 -9.78
N VAL A 26 5.28 -5.85 -10.79
CA VAL A 26 5.43 -5.41 -12.20
C VAL A 26 4.19 -4.64 -12.67
N ARG A 27 2.97 -5.13 -12.40
CA ARG A 27 1.74 -4.43 -12.79
C ARG A 27 1.62 -3.06 -12.12
N ALA A 28 1.84 -3.01 -10.81
CA ALA A 28 1.82 -1.76 -10.05
C ALA A 28 2.81 -0.74 -10.62
N GLN A 29 4.03 -1.17 -11.00
CA GLN A 29 5.02 -0.29 -11.61
C GLN A 29 4.63 0.18 -13.02
N MET A 30 4.10 -0.70 -13.86
CA MET A 30 3.66 -0.33 -15.21
C MET A 30 2.53 0.70 -15.17
N ARG A 31 1.63 0.59 -14.19
CA ARG A 31 0.47 1.46 -14.05
C ARG A 31 0.73 2.72 -13.24
N ALA A 32 1.72 2.71 -12.35
CA ALA A 32 2.19 3.88 -11.61
C ALA A 32 2.43 5.11 -12.50
N ALA A 33 2.91 4.92 -13.72
CA ALA A 33 3.16 6.01 -14.67
C ALA A 33 1.91 6.48 -15.43
N SER A 34 0.82 5.71 -15.43
CA SER A 34 -0.42 6.02 -16.15
C SER A 34 -1.49 6.70 -15.29
N TRP A 35 -1.30 6.77 -13.97
CA TRP A 35 -2.27 7.39 -13.08
C TRP A 35 -2.16 8.91 -13.15
N GLU A 36 -3.25 9.55 -13.56
CA GLU A 36 -3.41 11.00 -13.48
C GLU A 36 -3.76 11.41 -12.06
N LYS A 37 -3.28 12.59 -11.66
CA LYS A 37 -3.67 13.22 -10.40
C LYS A 37 -5.14 13.63 -10.51
N GLU A 38 -5.90 13.28 -9.48
CA GLU A 38 -7.29 13.71 -9.33
C GLU A 38 -7.37 14.90 -8.38
N GLU A 39 -8.34 15.77 -8.61
CA GLU A 39 -8.66 16.85 -7.67
C GLU A 39 -9.62 16.35 -6.58
N PRO A 40 -9.50 16.87 -5.33
CA PRO A 40 -10.40 16.51 -4.25
C PRO A 40 -11.83 17.02 -4.53
N ARG A 41 -12.82 16.28 -4.03
CA ARG A 41 -14.24 16.63 -4.17
C ARG A 41 -15.06 16.21 -2.96
N GLY A 42 -16.30 16.67 -2.92
CA GLY A 42 -17.29 16.24 -1.93
C GLY A 42 -17.01 16.76 -0.52
N PRO A 43 -17.84 16.34 0.45
CA PRO A 43 -17.80 16.88 1.82
C PRO A 43 -16.52 16.52 2.59
N ASP A 44 -15.87 15.40 2.24
CA ASP A 44 -14.65 14.93 2.90
C ASP A 44 -13.37 15.53 2.28
N ASN A 45 -13.52 16.28 1.18
CA ASN A 45 -12.44 16.92 0.42
C ASN A 45 -11.26 15.97 0.08
N ILE A 46 -11.61 14.76 -0.35
CA ILE A 46 -10.66 13.75 -0.83
C ILE A 46 -10.89 13.44 -2.31
N THR A 47 -9.88 12.90 -2.98
CA THR A 47 -10.03 12.49 -4.38
C THR A 47 -10.96 11.29 -4.51
N PRO A 48 -11.65 11.11 -5.67
CA PRO A 48 -12.43 9.90 -5.95
C PRO A 48 -11.64 8.61 -5.66
N ARG A 49 -10.36 8.57 -6.02
CA ARG A 49 -9.46 7.44 -5.77
C ARG A 49 -9.21 7.19 -4.30
N MET A 50 -8.95 8.25 -3.52
CA MET A 50 -8.74 8.11 -2.07
C MET A 50 -10.05 7.71 -1.36
N GLU A 51 -11.20 8.21 -1.82
CA GLU A 51 -12.52 7.77 -1.35
C GLU A 51 -12.70 6.25 -1.55
N ALA A 52 -12.40 5.74 -2.75
CA ALA A 52 -12.48 4.31 -3.05
C ALA A 52 -11.55 3.46 -2.18
N VAL A 53 -10.30 3.89 -1.97
CA VAL A 53 -9.35 3.17 -1.10
C VAL A 53 -9.80 3.20 0.35
N ARG A 54 -10.23 4.36 0.86
CA ARG A 54 -10.73 4.51 2.23
C ARG A 54 -11.88 3.53 2.49
N ASP A 55 -12.86 3.49 1.59
CA ASP A 55 -14.04 2.65 1.75
C ASP A 55 -13.71 1.17 1.63
N ALA A 56 -12.80 0.80 0.71
CA ALA A 56 -12.32 -0.57 0.56
C ALA A 56 -11.55 -1.06 1.81
N VAL A 57 -10.64 -0.24 2.35
CA VAL A 57 -9.90 -0.57 3.58
C VAL A 57 -10.85 -0.70 4.78
N LYS A 58 -11.82 0.23 4.93
CA LYS A 58 -12.82 0.14 6.00
C LYS A 58 -13.61 -1.16 5.92
N LYS A 59 -14.03 -1.53 4.71
CA LYS A 59 -14.79 -2.76 4.46
C LYS A 59 -13.98 -4.03 4.74
N GLU A 60 -12.76 -4.11 4.20
CA GLU A 60 -11.90 -5.30 4.32
C GLU A 60 -11.53 -5.60 5.79
N PHE A 61 -11.21 -4.55 6.55
CA PHE A 61 -10.70 -4.69 7.91
C PHE A 61 -11.74 -4.40 9.01
N GLY A 62 -12.99 -4.14 8.63
CA GLY A 62 -14.08 -3.86 9.58
C GLY A 62 -13.88 -2.59 10.40
N ILE A 63 -13.21 -1.57 9.84
CA ILE A 63 -12.89 -0.32 10.54
C ILE A 63 -14.15 0.56 10.60
N LYS A 64 -14.62 0.80 11.82
CA LYS A 64 -15.86 1.55 12.07
C LYS A 64 -15.65 3.07 12.15
N GLY A 65 -14.46 3.51 12.55
CA GLY A 65 -14.11 4.92 12.66
C GLY A 65 -13.78 5.57 11.32
N ASP A 66 -13.62 6.89 11.34
CA ASP A 66 -13.08 7.62 10.20
C ASP A 66 -11.56 7.53 10.16
N LEU A 67 -11.03 7.61 8.95
CA LEU A 67 -9.60 7.63 8.70
C LEU A 67 -9.15 9.10 8.68
N GLY A 68 -7.93 9.36 9.15
CA GLY A 68 -7.35 10.70 9.13
C GLY A 68 -6.98 11.11 7.71
N CYS A 69 -7.95 11.58 6.92
CA CYS A 69 -7.78 11.90 5.51
C CYS A 69 -7.43 13.38 5.29
N TYR A 70 -8.30 14.16 4.66
CA TYR A 70 -8.02 15.56 4.34
C TYR A 70 -7.79 16.41 5.60
N ARG A 71 -6.70 17.18 5.57
CA ARG A 71 -6.37 18.24 6.54
C ARG A 71 -5.63 19.35 5.81
N GLU A 72 -6.12 20.58 5.87
CA GLU A 72 -5.57 21.73 5.13
C GLU A 72 -4.10 22.02 5.51
N ASP A 73 -3.76 21.88 6.78
CA ASP A 73 -2.39 22.05 7.31
C ASP A 73 -1.48 20.83 7.09
N GLY A 74 -2.05 19.71 6.62
CA GLY A 74 -1.35 18.43 6.46
C GLY A 74 -1.01 17.71 7.78
N GLY A 75 -1.53 18.19 8.91
CA GLY A 75 -1.26 17.65 10.24
C GLY A 75 0.18 17.89 10.72
N ILE A 76 0.67 17.00 11.60
CA ILE A 76 1.96 17.19 12.29
C ILE A 76 3.16 17.34 11.33
N ALA A 77 3.10 16.69 10.16
CA ALA A 77 4.15 16.78 9.16
C ALA A 77 4.15 18.10 8.36
N GLY A 78 3.06 18.87 8.37
CA GLY A 78 2.98 20.17 7.71
C GLY A 78 2.97 20.10 6.18
N GLY A 79 2.15 19.23 5.58
CA GLY A 79 1.98 19.16 4.13
C GLY A 79 1.75 17.74 3.61
N GLY A 80 2.36 17.44 2.47
CA GLY A 80 2.26 16.14 1.80
C GLY A 80 0.93 15.95 1.07
N GLU A 81 0.41 14.72 1.11
CA GLU A 81 -0.76 14.32 0.32
C GLU A 81 -2.10 14.58 1.03
N HIS A 82 -2.09 14.87 2.34
CA HIS A 82 -3.32 15.19 3.10
C HIS A 82 -4.01 16.48 2.63
N PRO A 83 -3.32 17.63 2.44
CA PRO A 83 -3.95 18.86 1.93
C PRO A 83 -4.43 18.73 0.48
N LEU A 84 -3.97 17.70 -0.24
CA LEU A 84 -4.36 17.42 -1.62
C LEU A 84 -5.51 16.42 -1.70
N GLY A 85 -5.99 15.92 -0.56
CA GLY A 85 -7.05 14.91 -0.50
C GLY A 85 -6.63 13.53 -1.02
N ARG A 86 -5.33 13.27 -1.12
CA ARG A 86 -4.75 12.03 -1.70
C ARG A 86 -4.15 11.08 -0.66
N ALA A 87 -4.38 11.34 0.62
CA ALA A 87 -3.91 10.50 1.70
C ALA A 87 -4.94 10.26 2.78
N CYS A 88 -4.85 9.09 3.42
CA CYS A 88 -5.54 8.75 4.64
C CYS A 88 -4.63 7.98 5.60
N ASP A 89 -4.75 8.31 6.88
CA ASP A 89 -4.13 7.56 7.98
C ASP A 89 -5.14 6.60 8.60
N VAL A 90 -4.80 5.32 8.61
CA VAL A 90 -5.51 4.30 9.37
C VAL A 90 -4.91 4.22 10.76
N MET A 91 -5.54 4.86 11.73
CA MET A 91 -5.08 4.82 13.12
C MET A 91 -5.21 3.41 13.68
N LEU A 92 -4.10 2.88 14.21
CA LEU A 92 -4.05 1.59 14.89
C LEU A 92 -4.20 1.79 16.40
N VAL A 93 -3.62 2.86 16.92
CA VAL A 93 -3.68 3.31 18.31
C VAL A 93 -3.76 4.84 18.37
N ASP A 94 -3.96 5.40 19.56
CA ASP A 94 -3.94 6.86 19.74
C ASP A 94 -2.62 7.48 19.25
N ALA A 95 -2.71 8.68 18.67
CA ALA A 95 -1.55 9.40 18.16
C ALA A 95 -0.46 9.56 19.24
N GLY A 96 0.78 9.31 18.83
CA GLY A 96 1.98 9.37 19.67
C GLY A 96 2.35 8.04 20.33
N ARG A 97 1.45 7.05 20.32
CA ARG A 97 1.75 5.70 20.83
C ARG A 97 2.45 4.84 19.77
N LYS A 98 2.93 3.67 20.19
CA LYS A 98 3.45 2.64 19.28
C LYS A 98 2.51 1.46 19.30
N ALA A 99 1.98 1.09 18.15
CA ALA A 99 1.18 -0.11 17.98
C ALA A 99 2.03 -1.34 18.34
N THR A 100 1.42 -2.26 19.08
CA THR A 100 2.01 -3.55 19.47
C THR A 100 0.94 -4.63 19.39
N GLY A 101 1.33 -5.91 19.52
CA GLY A 101 0.37 -7.03 19.55
C GLY A 101 -0.54 -7.04 18.31
N GLU A 102 -1.85 -7.11 18.55
CA GLU A 102 -2.86 -7.20 17.50
C GLU A 102 -2.95 -5.95 16.63
N ASP A 103 -2.74 -4.76 17.20
CA ASP A 103 -2.77 -3.49 16.44
C ASP A 103 -1.62 -3.42 15.43
N LEU A 104 -0.44 -3.89 15.85
CA LEU A 104 0.72 -3.98 14.98
C LEU A 104 0.50 -4.98 13.83
N GLU A 105 -0.09 -6.14 14.14
CA GLU A 105 -0.42 -7.14 13.14
C GLU A 105 -1.50 -6.64 12.16
N LEU A 106 -2.50 -5.91 12.65
CA LEU A 106 -3.48 -5.23 11.80
C LEU A 106 -2.80 -4.26 10.83
N GLY A 107 -1.87 -3.43 11.32
CA GLY A 107 -1.11 -2.51 10.46
C GLY A 107 -0.34 -3.22 9.34
N ARG A 108 0.30 -4.34 9.65
CA ARG A 108 1.02 -5.16 8.66
C ARG A 108 0.08 -5.78 7.62
N ARG A 109 -1.09 -6.27 8.03
CA ARG A 109 -2.10 -6.80 7.10
C ARG A 109 -2.65 -5.71 6.17
N ILE A 110 -2.90 -4.51 6.69
CA ILE A 110 -3.32 -3.36 5.86
C ILE A 110 -2.23 -3.02 4.84
N VAL A 111 -0.96 -2.94 5.25
CA VAL A 111 0.16 -2.69 4.31
C VAL A 111 0.25 -3.76 3.22
N ALA A 112 0.07 -5.04 3.57
CA ALA A 112 0.07 -6.13 2.59
C ALA A 112 -1.07 -5.95 1.57
N TRP A 113 -2.29 -5.74 2.06
CA TRP A 113 -3.46 -5.53 1.20
C TRP A 113 -3.31 -4.31 0.29
N VAL A 114 -2.80 -3.19 0.82
CA VAL A 114 -2.54 -1.96 0.03
C VAL A 114 -1.55 -2.22 -1.10
N ARG A 115 -0.50 -3.02 -0.85
CA ARG A 115 0.49 -3.39 -1.87
C ARG A 115 -0.09 -4.32 -2.94
N GLU A 116 -0.89 -5.29 -2.53
CA GLU A 116 -1.55 -6.25 -3.41
C GLU A 116 -2.55 -5.58 -4.36
N ASN A 117 -3.26 -4.55 -3.87
CA ASN A 117 -4.29 -3.83 -4.64
C ASN A 117 -3.77 -2.52 -5.24
N ALA A 118 -2.45 -2.31 -5.27
CA ALA A 118 -1.86 -1.04 -5.70
C ALA A 118 -2.15 -0.68 -7.16
N ASP A 119 -2.19 -1.69 -8.04
CA ASP A 119 -2.57 -1.53 -9.45
C ASP A 119 -4.05 -1.15 -9.59
N GLU A 120 -4.94 -1.79 -8.84
CA GLU A 120 -6.38 -1.53 -8.93
C GLU A 120 -6.76 -0.13 -8.47
N TYR A 121 -6.19 0.31 -7.35
CA TYR A 121 -6.59 1.56 -6.71
C TYR A 121 -5.68 2.75 -7.01
N GLY A 122 -4.63 2.59 -7.82
CA GLY A 122 -3.67 3.65 -8.06
C GLY A 122 -2.98 4.13 -6.78
N ILE A 123 -2.53 3.17 -5.96
CA ILE A 123 -1.73 3.46 -4.77
C ILE A 123 -0.36 3.99 -5.20
N TRP A 124 0.06 5.14 -4.65
CA TRP A 124 1.40 5.68 -4.88
C TRP A 124 2.42 5.14 -3.87
N TYR A 125 2.10 5.24 -2.57
CA TYR A 125 2.95 4.70 -1.51
C TYR A 125 2.16 4.38 -0.25
N VAL A 126 2.75 3.53 0.59
CA VAL A 126 2.25 3.21 1.93
C VAL A 126 3.40 3.28 2.93
N ILE A 127 3.15 3.84 4.10
CA ILE A 127 4.12 3.98 5.18
C ILE A 127 3.58 3.34 6.47
N HIS A 128 4.41 2.53 7.12
CA HIS A 128 4.14 1.95 8.44
C HIS A 128 5.46 1.47 9.07
N GLU A 129 5.58 1.57 10.39
CA GLU A 129 6.78 1.16 11.15
C GLU A 129 8.08 1.77 10.58
N GLN A 130 8.06 3.07 10.27
CA GLN A 130 9.21 3.80 9.73
C GLN A 130 9.75 3.20 8.41
N ARG A 131 8.87 2.59 7.63
CA ARG A 131 9.19 2.01 6.33
C ARG A 131 8.20 2.45 5.29
N ILE A 132 8.70 2.68 4.09
CA ILE A 132 7.92 3.08 2.93
C ILE A 132 8.02 2.02 1.83
N TRP A 133 6.87 1.68 1.26
CA TRP A 133 6.80 0.99 -0.02
C TRP A 133 6.17 1.93 -1.06
N SER A 134 6.65 1.89 -2.30
CA SER A 134 6.09 2.69 -3.39
C SER A 134 5.88 1.87 -4.65
N SER A 135 4.72 2.05 -5.29
CA SER A 135 4.37 1.43 -6.56
C SER A 135 5.27 1.89 -7.73
N ARG A 136 5.95 3.03 -7.61
CA ARG A 136 6.96 3.46 -8.60
C ARG A 136 8.21 2.59 -8.60
N TRP A 137 8.56 2.06 -7.42
CA TRP A 137 9.78 1.28 -7.19
C TRP A 137 9.50 0.04 -6.35
N PRO A 138 8.58 -0.84 -6.77
CA PRO A 138 8.04 -1.87 -5.89
C PRO A 138 9.10 -2.93 -5.52
N LEU A 139 10.14 -3.09 -6.35
CA LEU A 139 11.29 -3.94 -6.08
C LEU A 139 12.23 -3.42 -4.97
N LYS A 140 12.11 -2.15 -4.56
CA LYS A 140 12.80 -1.64 -3.35
C LYS A 140 12.20 -2.18 -2.06
N GLY A 141 11.04 -2.84 -2.13
CA GLY A 141 10.35 -3.39 -0.96
C GLY A 141 9.95 -2.30 0.04
N ASN A 142 9.85 -2.70 1.31
CA ASN A 142 9.58 -1.78 2.43
C ASN A 142 10.90 -1.14 2.88
N ALA A 143 11.32 -0.09 2.18
CA ALA A 143 12.58 0.61 2.44
C ALA A 143 12.52 1.37 3.78
N PRO A 144 13.62 1.40 4.56
CA PRO A 144 13.67 2.19 5.79
C PRO A 144 13.60 3.69 5.49
N MET A 145 12.96 4.43 6.39
CA MET A 145 12.94 5.89 6.40
C MET A 145 13.91 6.42 7.45
N GLU A 146 14.31 7.69 7.30
CA GLU A 146 14.98 8.43 8.36
C GLU A 146 14.08 8.56 9.61
N ASP A 147 14.70 8.74 10.77
CA ASP A 147 13.97 9.07 12.00
C ASP A 147 13.51 10.53 11.97
N ARG A 148 12.20 10.72 12.06
CA ARG A 148 11.54 12.02 12.07
C ARG A 148 11.19 12.52 13.47
N GLY A 149 11.65 11.83 14.52
CA GLY A 149 11.66 12.33 15.89
C GLY A 149 10.41 12.04 16.73
N SER A 150 9.42 11.31 16.21
CA SER A 150 8.25 10.87 17.01
C SER A 150 7.60 9.62 16.45
N ASN A 151 6.81 8.92 17.27
CA ASN A 151 6.06 7.74 16.83
C ASN A 151 5.11 8.07 15.68
N THR A 152 4.42 9.21 15.73
CA THR A 152 3.50 9.62 14.69
C THR A 152 4.23 9.95 13.39
N LEU A 153 5.30 10.74 13.44
CA LEU A 153 6.06 11.06 12.21
C LEU A 153 6.75 9.84 11.60
N ASN A 154 7.08 8.85 12.42
CA ASN A 154 7.62 7.55 12.01
C ASN A 154 6.56 6.48 11.76
N HIS A 155 5.26 6.82 11.82
CA HIS A 155 4.15 5.94 11.46
C HIS A 155 4.12 4.64 12.28
N TYR A 156 4.36 4.74 13.58
CA TYR A 156 4.25 3.63 14.52
C TYR A 156 2.85 3.50 15.15
N ASP A 157 2.01 4.52 15.05
CA ASP A 157 0.62 4.56 15.54
C ASP A 157 -0.42 4.38 14.42
N HIS A 158 -0.04 4.49 13.15
CA HIS A 158 -0.94 4.41 12.01
C HIS A 158 -0.28 3.86 10.74
N VAL A 159 -1.11 3.39 9.82
CA VAL A 159 -0.72 3.13 8.42
C VAL A 159 -1.11 4.33 7.57
N HIS A 160 -0.15 4.97 6.94
CA HIS A 160 -0.40 6.07 6.00
C HIS A 160 -0.47 5.54 4.57
N ILE A 161 -1.53 5.87 3.86
CA ILE A 161 -1.75 5.44 2.48
C ILE A 161 -1.87 6.68 1.60
N SER A 162 -1.11 6.73 0.51
CA SER A 162 -1.17 7.79 -0.50
C SER A 162 -1.50 7.24 -1.87
N VAL A 163 -2.32 7.96 -2.62
CA VAL A 163 -2.72 7.66 -4.01
C VAL A 163 -2.15 8.68 -5.01
N TYR A 164 -2.16 8.35 -6.30
CA TYR A 164 -1.79 9.30 -7.36
C TYR A 164 -2.75 10.48 -7.43
#